data_AF-A0AA95KV96-F1
#
_entry.id   AF-A0AA95KV96-F1
#
_cell.length_a   1.000
_cell.length_b   1.000
_cell.length_c   1.000
_cell.angle_alpha   90.00
_cell.angle_beta   90.00
_cell.angle_gamma   90.00
#
_symmetry.space_group_name_H-M   'P 1'
#
loop_
_entity.id
_entity.type
_entity.pdbx_description
1 polymer ?
#
loop_
_entity_poly.entity_id
_entity_poly.type
_entity_poly.pdbx_seq_one_letter_code
_entity_poly.pdbx_strand_id
1 'polypeptide(L)'
;MLHLIIVEGIPGSGKSTTARFISLQTERNGMKTKLFHESAFQHPIFLDCEITDPTDWRNIYLANLDRFLDALPEDNSVIVMESVLFQNPNH
;
A
#
# COMPACT_ATOMS: atom_id res chain seq x y z
N MET A 1 -2.36 8.73 -16.76
CA MET A 1 -1.64 7.44 -16.66
C MET A 1 -1.42 7.17 -15.18
N LEU A 2 -1.77 5.97 -14.70
CA LEU A 2 -1.62 5.61 -13.29
C LEU A 2 -0.15 5.32 -12.95
N HIS A 3 0.35 5.93 -11.88
CA HIS A 3 1.68 5.64 -11.34
C HIS A 3 1.55 5.10 -9.92
N LEU A 4 1.47 3.78 -9.77
CA LEU A 4 1.40 3.11 -8.47
C LEU A 4 2.78 2.55 -8.09
N ILE A 5 3.24 2.91 -6.90
CA ILE A 5 4.47 2.41 -6.27
C ILE A 5 4.08 1.72 -4.97
N ILE A 6 4.31 0.41 -4.91
CA ILE A 6 4.08 -0.39 -3.72
C ILE A 6 5.41 -0.65 -3.02
N VAL A 7 5.48 -0.34 -1.72
CA VAL A 7 6.65 -0.58 -0.87
C VAL A 7 6.35 -1.72 0.07
N GLU A 8 7.03 -2.85 -0.13
CA GLU A 8 6.81 -4.10 0.59
C GLU A 8 8.10 -4.53 1.33
N GLY A 9 7.95 -5.27 2.42
CA GLY A 9 9.06 -5.74 3.25
C GLY A 9 8.62 -6.21 4.64
N ILE A 10 9.50 -6.97 5.30
CA ILE A 10 9.27 -7.45 6.67
C ILE A 10 9.13 -6.29 7.68
N PRO A 11 8.49 -6.50 8.84
CA PRO A 11 8.47 -5.50 9.92
C PRO A 11 9.89 -5.01 10.27
N GLY A 12 10.05 -3.69 10.47
CA GLY A 12 11.36 -3.09 10.75
C GLY A 12 12.32 -2.94 9.56
N SER A 13 11.98 -3.40 8.35
CA SER A 13 12.84 -3.26 7.15
C SER A 13 12.97 -1.84 6.59
N GLY A 14 12.22 -0.87 7.14
CA GLY A 14 12.25 0.52 6.69
C GLY A 14 11.24 0.86 5.59
N LYS A 15 10.15 0.09 5.44
CA LYS A 15 9.04 0.38 4.51
C LYS A 15 8.53 1.82 4.64
N SER A 16 8.16 2.24 5.85
CA SER A 16 7.58 3.56 6.08
C SER A 16 8.55 4.69 5.77
N THR A 17 9.83 4.50 6.11
CA THR A 17 10.90 5.45 5.76
C THR A 17 11.08 5.53 4.25
N THR A 18 11.04 4.39 3.55
CA THR A 18 11.21 4.31 2.09
C THR A 18 10.01 4.91 1.34
N ALA A 19 8.78 4.57 1.73
CA ALA A 19 7.55 5.11 1.15
C ALA A 19 7.49 6.63 1.33
N ARG A 20 7.81 7.13 2.53
CA ARG A 20 7.90 8.57 2.79
C ARG A 20 9.00 9.24 1.96
N PHE A 21 10.17 8.61 1.85
CA PHE A 21 11.25 9.13 1.02
C PHE A 21 10.83 9.27 -0.44
N ILE A 22 10.23 8.23 -1.03
CA ILE A 22 9.73 8.24 -2.41
C ILE A 22 8.68 9.33 -2.57
N SER A 23 7.69 9.43 -1.66
CA SER A 23 6.64 10.45 -1.72
C SER A 23 7.21 11.87 -1.72
N LEU A 24 8.20 12.13 -0.87
CA LEU A 24 8.86 13.43 -0.83
C LEU A 24 9.65 13.72 -2.12
N GLN A 25 10.30 12.71 -2.71
CA GLN A 25 11.00 12.91 -3.98
C GLN A 25 10.03 13.17 -5.13
N THR A 26 8.89 12.48 -5.19
CA THR A 26 7.90 12.68 -6.26
C THR A 26 7.26 14.06 -6.16
N GLU A 27 6.93 14.51 -4.96
CA GLU A 27 6.43 15.87 -4.69
C GLU A 27 7.46 16.94 -5.07
N ARG A 28 8.74 16.75 -4.71
CA ARG A 28 9.83 17.67 -5.08
C ARG A 28 10.03 17.80 -6.59
N ASN A 29 9.65 16.78 -7.34
CA ASN A 29 9.65 16.80 -8.81
C ASN A 29 8.36 17.37 -9.40
N GLY A 30 7.50 18.01 -8.60
CA GLY A 30 6.28 18.67 -9.05
C GLY A 30 5.12 17.72 -9.34
N MET A 31 5.20 16.45 -8.92
CA MET A 31 4.13 15.48 -9.12
C MET A 31 3.16 15.51 -7.94
N LYS A 32 1.86 15.52 -8.25
CA LYS A 32 0.80 15.31 -7.25
C LYS A 32 0.97 13.91 -6.68
N THR A 33 1.25 13.78 -5.39
CA THR A 33 1.52 12.49 -4.75
C THR A 33 0.49 12.19 -3.67
N LYS A 34 0.09 10.92 -3.54
CA LYS A 34 -0.70 10.39 -2.44
C LYS A 34 0.08 9.28 -1.75
N LEU A 35 0.21 9.37 -0.43
CA LEU A 35 0.92 8.39 0.39
C LEU A 35 -0.07 7.65 1.28
N PHE A 36 -0.09 6.32 1.18
CA PHE A 36 -0.88 5.43 2.02
C PHE A 36 0.06 4.69 2.97
N HIS A 37 -0.10 5.00 4.27
CA HIS A 37 0.69 4.41 5.35
C HIS A 37 -0.05 3.27 6.02
N GLU A 38 0.69 2.23 6.43
CA GLU A 38 0.13 1.08 7.12
C GLU A 38 -0.70 1.47 8.37
N SER A 39 -0.24 2.49 9.11
CA SER A 39 -0.91 3.00 10.31
C SER A 39 -2.06 3.97 10.05
N ALA A 40 -2.40 4.26 8.78
CA ALA A 40 -3.54 5.09 8.45
C ALA A 40 -4.84 4.31 8.70
N PHE A 41 -5.76 4.89 9.45
CA PHE A 41 -7.06 4.32 9.86
C PHE A 41 -7.95 3.82 8.70
N GLN A 42 -7.60 4.10 7.44
CA GLN A 42 -8.32 3.69 6.23
C GLN A 42 -7.35 3.21 5.15
N HIS A 43 -6.39 2.38 5.51
CA HIS A 43 -5.49 1.82 4.52
C HIS A 43 -6.27 0.84 3.62
N PRO A 44 -6.28 1.04 2.29
CA PRO A 44 -7.25 0.40 1.39
C PRO A 44 -7.08 -1.11 1.25
N ILE A 45 -5.91 -1.63 1.65
CA ILE A 45 -5.58 -3.07 1.61
C ILE A 45 -5.58 -3.74 3.00
N PHE A 46 -5.97 -3.04 4.07
CA PHE A 46 -6.05 -3.65 5.41
C PHE A 46 -7.20 -4.64 5.54
N LEU A 47 -7.00 -5.63 6.40
CA LEU A 47 -7.94 -6.68 6.71
C LEU A 47 -8.37 -6.51 8.17
N ASP A 48 -9.62 -6.08 8.39
CA ASP A 48 -10.22 -5.95 9.74
C ASP A 48 -10.59 -7.31 10.37
N CYS A 49 -10.09 -8.42 9.81
CA CYS A 49 -10.40 -9.77 10.26
C CYS A 49 -9.13 -10.57 10.51
N GLU A 50 -9.14 -11.38 11.57
CA GLU A 50 -8.12 -12.40 11.78
C GLU A 50 -8.27 -13.47 10.70
N ILE A 51 -7.26 -13.58 9.84
CA ILE A 51 -7.16 -14.62 8.83
C ILE A 51 -6.01 -15.52 9.28
N THR A 52 -6.20 -16.83 9.27
CA THR A 52 -5.15 -17.77 9.71
C THR A 52 -4.62 -18.63 8.56
N ASP A 53 -5.35 -18.72 7.45
CA ASP A 53 -4.92 -19.41 6.23
C ASP A 53 -4.16 -18.45 5.30
N PRO A 54 -2.89 -18.76 4.93
CA PRO A 54 -2.14 -17.99 3.95
C PRO A 54 -2.83 -17.85 2.58
N THR A 55 -3.66 -18.82 2.18
CA THR A 55 -4.39 -18.76 0.91
C THR A 55 -5.48 -17.71 0.97
N ASP A 56 -6.28 -17.72 2.03
CA ASP A 56 -7.30 -16.70 2.29
C ASP A 56 -6.68 -15.32 2.46
N TRP A 57 -5.56 -15.21 3.17
CA TRP A 57 -4.81 -13.96 3.33
C TRP A 57 -4.47 -13.34 1.98
N ARG A 58 -3.85 -14.14 1.10
CA ARG A 58 -3.48 -13.72 -0.25
C ARG A 58 -4.71 -13.32 -1.06
N ASN A 59 -5.78 -14.12 -1.01
CA ASN A 59 -6.98 -13.87 -1.81
C ASN A 59 -7.66 -12.57 -1.39
N ILE A 60 -7.77 -12.29 -0.08
CA ILE A 60 -8.41 -11.07 0.39
C ILE A 60 -7.52 -9.84 0.16
N TYR A 61 -6.19 -9.98 0.32
CA TYR A 61 -5.24 -8.94 -0.09
C TYR A 61 -5.43 -8.55 -1.56
N LEU A 62 -5.49 -9.54 -2.46
CA LEU A 62 -5.68 -9.29 -3.90
C LEU A 62 -7.03 -8.64 -4.19
N ALA A 63 -8.11 -9.13 -3.56
CA ALA A 63 -9.44 -8.55 -3.74
C ALA A 63 -9.52 -7.08 -3.26
N ASN A 64 -8.80 -6.73 -2.20
CA ASN A 64 -8.73 -5.34 -1.73
C ASN A 64 -7.86 -4.47 -2.64
N LEU A 65 -6.75 -5.01 -3.15
CA LEU A 65 -5.92 -4.31 -4.13
C LEU A 65 -6.72 -4.01 -5.41
N ASP A 66 -7.47 -4.98 -5.92
CA ASP A 66 -8.33 -4.78 -7.10
C ASP A 66 -9.38 -3.68 -6.83
N ARG A 67 -10.08 -3.75 -5.69
CA ARG A 67 -11.05 -2.70 -5.31
C ARG A 67 -10.40 -1.32 -5.18
N PHE A 68 -9.19 -1.26 -4.64
CA PHE A 68 -8.44 -0.01 -4.55
C PHE A 68 -8.15 0.55 -5.93
N LEU A 69 -7.60 -0.28 -6.83
CA LEU A 69 -7.27 0.10 -8.21
C LEU A 69 -8.50 0.61 -8.97
N ASP A 70 -9.65 -0.05 -8.80
CA ASP A 70 -10.92 0.36 -9.42
C ASP A 70 -11.44 1.71 -8.89
N ALA A 71 -11.15 2.03 -7.63
CA ALA A 71 -11.56 3.29 -7.00
C ALA A 71 -10.61 4.46 -7.29
N LEU A 72 -9.47 4.22 -7.96
CA LEU A 72 -8.50 5.27 -8.22
C LEU A 72 -9.04 6.27 -9.25
N PRO A 73 -8.99 7.59 -8.95
CA PRO A 73 -9.33 8.58 -9.94
C PRO A 73 -8.32 8.54 -11.08
N GLU A 74 -8.78 8.76 -12.30
CA GLU A 74 -7.92 8.97 -13.48
C GLU A 74 -7.26 10.35 -13.44
N ASP A 75 -6.49 10.64 -12.39
CA ASP A 75 -5.58 11.77 -12.34
C ASP A 75 -4.13 11.31 -12.57
N ASN A 76 -3.25 12.22 -12.98
CA ASN A 76 -1.82 11.94 -13.13
C ASN A 76 -1.10 11.94 -11.75
N SER A 77 -1.78 11.51 -10.68
CA SER A 77 -1.13 11.42 -9.38
C SER A 77 -0.22 10.19 -9.27
N VAL A 78 0.87 10.36 -8.54
CA VAL A 78 1.71 9.24 -8.10
C VAL A 78 1.15 8.74 -6.77
N ILE A 79 0.92 7.44 -6.69
CA ILE A 79 0.44 6.79 -5.49
C ILE A 79 1.59 5.97 -4.92
N VAL A 80 1.94 6.24 -3.68
CA VAL A 80 2.92 5.47 -2.92
C VAL A 80 2.18 4.78 -1.79
N MET A 81 2.28 3.46 -1.71
CA MET A 81 1.53 2.67 -0.74
C MET A 81 2.46 1.69 -0.02
N GLU A 82 2.39 1.66 1.31
CA GLU A 82 2.97 0.59 2.09
C GLU A 82 2.13 -0.68 1.92
N SER A 83 2.79 -1.81 1.70
CA SER A 83 2.12 -3.09 1.61
C SER A 83 2.35 -3.93 2.86
N VAL A 84 1.37 -4.81 3.10
CA VAL A 84 1.31 -5.73 4.23
C VAL A 84 1.37 -7.18 3.80
N LEU A 85 1.54 -7.49 2.51
CA LEU A 85 1.47 -8.87 1.98
C LEU A 85 2.44 -9.80 2.70
N PHE A 86 3.65 -9.33 3.02
CA PHE A 86 4.66 -10.11 3.74
C PHE A 86 4.54 -10.06 5.26
N GLN A 87 3.49 -9.43 5.79
CA GLN A 87 3.13 -9.43 7.22
C GLN A 87 2.06 -10.51 7.52
N ASN A 88 2.06 -11.57 6.71
CA ASN A 88 1.20 -12.76 6.78
C ASN A 88 0.92 -13.19 8.24
N PRO A 89 -0.29 -13.68 8.55
CA PRO A 89 -0.74 -13.82 9.91
C PRO A 89 0.11 -14.89 10.60
N ASN A 90 0.65 -14.53 11.76
CA ASN A 90 1.66 -15.28 12.52
C ASN A 90 3.11 -15.08 12.04
N HIS A 91 3.57 -13.82 11.90
CA HIS A 91 4.70 -13.24 12.64
C HIS A 91 5.07 -11.84 12.14
#